data_AF-A0A5N5HBU5-F1
#
_entry.id   AF-A0A5N5HBU5-F1
#
_cell.length_a   1.000
_cell.length_b   1.000
_cell.length_c   1.000
_cell.angle_alpha   90.00
_cell.angle_beta   90.00
_cell.angle_gamma   90.00
#
_symmetry.space_group_name_H-M   'P 1'
#
loop_
_entity.id
_entity.type
_entity.pdbx_description
1 polymer ?
#
loop_
_entity_poly.entity_id
_entity_poly.type
_entity_poly.pdbx_seq_one_letter_code
_entity_poly.pdbx_strand_id
1 'polypeptide(L)'
;MTTVTDVSSIRRKLCRSFTEYYEAMRLEIDPYDRSYILYNIGFIHTSNGEHTKALEYYFRALERNPFLPQAFNNMTVIYHYVVLFHYYIYIYIYIFLCLDFEIAKYNHPHKEC
;
A
#
# COMPACT_ATOMS: atom_id res chain seq x y z
N MET A 1 -22.87 0.60 12.85
CA MET A 1 -22.80 1.91 12.16
C MET A 1 -21.73 2.73 12.87
N THR A 2 -20.50 2.68 12.39
CA THR A 2 -19.31 3.31 12.99
C THR A 2 -19.23 4.77 12.53
N THR A 3 -19.66 5.71 13.37
CA THR A 3 -19.75 7.13 13.00
C THR A 3 -18.83 8.00 13.87
N VAL A 4 -17.86 8.65 13.21
CA VAL A 4 -17.11 9.86 13.61
C VAL A 4 -16.18 9.81 14.85
N THR A 5 -16.46 9.02 15.88
CA THR A 5 -15.58 8.88 17.05
C THR A 5 -14.35 7.99 16.78
N ASP A 6 -14.40 7.16 15.74
CA ASP A 6 -13.34 6.20 15.44
C ASP A 6 -12.17 6.84 14.66
N VAL A 7 -12.42 7.64 13.62
CA VAL A 7 -11.34 8.25 12.82
C VAL A 7 -10.48 9.22 13.64
N SER A 8 -11.10 10.02 14.51
CA SER A 8 -10.38 10.94 15.39
C SER A 8 -9.61 10.20 16.50
N SER A 9 -10.17 9.09 17.01
CA SER A 9 -9.53 8.19 17.97
C SER A 9 -8.35 7.44 17.34
N ILE A 10 -8.53 6.85 16.16
CA ILE A 10 -7.51 6.19 15.35
C ILE A 10 -6.39 7.17 15.04
N ARG A 11 -6.70 8.37 14.53
CA ARG A 11 -5.71 9.39 14.21
C ARG A 11 -4.95 9.88 15.44
N ARG A 12 -5.62 9.97 16.60
CA ARG A 12 -4.97 10.29 17.88
C ARG A 12 -4.05 9.17 18.37
N LYS A 13 -4.49 7.91 18.24
CA LYS A 13 -3.71 6.71 18.57
C LYS A 13 -2.49 6.57 17.67
N LEU A 14 -2.65 6.91 16.38
CA LEU A 14 -1.58 6.95 15.40
C LEU A 14 -0.54 8.02 15.72
N CYS A 15 -0.99 9.24 16.01
CA CYS A 15 -0.10 10.36 16.36
C CYS A 15 0.72 10.03 17.61
N ARG A 16 0.06 9.45 18.63
CA ARG A 16 0.74 8.95 19.82
C ARG A 16 1.75 7.85 19.50
N SER A 17 1.37 6.89 18.65
CA SER A 17 2.23 5.78 18.27
C SER A 17 3.45 6.23 17.48
N PHE A 18 3.32 7.21 16.58
CA PHE A 18 4.47 7.78 15.88
C PHE A 18 5.44 8.45 16.85
N THR A 19 4.95 9.28 17.79
CA THR A 19 5.80 9.93 18.80
C THR A 19 6.53 8.90 19.66
N GLU A 20 5.83 7.86 20.14
CA GLU A 20 6.42 6.78 20.92
C GLU A 20 7.51 6.02 20.15
N TYR A 21 7.32 5.78 18.84
CA TYR A 21 8.33 5.12 18.01
C TYR A 21 9.54 6.01 17.68
N TYR A 22 9.36 7.32 17.47
CA TYR A 22 10.49 8.22 17.27
C TYR A 22 11.35 8.32 18.53
N GLU A 23 10.75 8.35 19.72
CA GLU A 23 11.47 8.29 20.98
C GLU A 23 12.16 6.93 21.19
N ALA A 24 11.46 5.81 20.96
CA ALA A 24 12.06 4.47 21.00
C ALA A 24 13.25 4.35 20.03
N MET A 25 13.16 4.90 18.82
CA MET A 25 14.25 4.88 17.85
C MET A 25 15.46 5.76 18.26
N ARG A 26 15.27 6.76 19.12
CA ARG A 26 16.37 7.56 19.69
C ARG A 26 17.08 6.83 20.82
N LEU A 27 16.32 6.09 21.62
CA LEU A 27 16.82 5.35 22.77
C LEU A 27 17.48 4.03 22.34
N GLU A 28 16.96 3.40 21.29
CA GLU A 28 17.43 2.08 20.89
C GLU A 28 18.64 2.07 19.97
N ILE A 29 19.67 1.39 20.48
CA ILE A 29 20.97 1.21 19.84
C ILE A 29 21.04 -0.15 19.14
N ASP A 30 20.28 -1.14 19.64
CA ASP A 30 20.30 -2.48 19.06
C ASP A 30 19.65 -2.51 17.66
N PRO A 31 20.36 -3.00 16.64
CA PRO A 31 19.87 -3.00 15.27
C PRO A 31 18.66 -3.93 15.05
N TYR A 32 18.53 -5.02 15.82
CA TYR A 32 17.39 -5.94 15.72
C TYR A 32 16.15 -5.32 16.34
N ASP A 33 16.23 -4.72 17.53
CA ASP A 33 15.08 -4.04 18.14
C ASP A 33 14.63 -2.83 17.30
N ARG A 34 15.60 -2.11 16.74
CA ARG A 34 15.34 -1.02 15.79
C ARG A 34 14.63 -1.50 14.52
N SER A 35 14.88 -2.74 14.08
CA SER A 35 14.15 -3.34 12.95
C SER A 35 12.67 -3.52 13.24
N TYR A 36 12.30 -3.92 14.47
CA TYR A 36 10.91 -4.05 14.88
C TYR A 36 10.20 -2.70 14.99
N ILE A 37 10.90 -1.67 15.46
CA ILE A 37 10.37 -0.31 15.47
C ILE A 37 10.07 0.17 14.04
N LEU A 38 11.01 -0.01 13.10
CA LEU A 38 10.81 0.34 11.69
C LEU A 38 9.66 -0.44 11.06
N TYR A 39 9.55 -1.73 11.35
CA TYR A 39 8.43 -2.56 10.91
C TYR A 39 7.08 -2.03 11.44
N ASN A 40 7.00 -1.67 12.71
CA ASN A 40 5.76 -1.16 13.30
C ASN A 40 5.36 0.19 12.68
N ILE A 41 6.32 1.05 12.35
CA ILE A 41 6.08 2.29 11.59
C ILE A 41 5.49 1.95 10.21
N GLY A 42 6.05 0.96 9.49
CA GLY A 42 5.51 0.49 8.21
C GLY A 42 4.08 -0.07 8.32
N PHE A 43 3.78 -0.78 9.41
CA PHE A 43 2.44 -1.30 9.70
C PHE A 43 1.40 -0.19 9.89
N ILE A 44 1.79 0.90 10.54
CA ILE A 44 0.93 2.08 10.69
C ILE A 44 0.65 2.73 9.33
N HIS A 45 1.68 2.90 8.49
CA HIS A 45 1.47 3.44 7.14
C HIS A 45 0.57 2.53 6.29
N THR A 46 0.68 1.20 6.46
CA THR A 46 -0.22 0.24 5.80
C THR A 46 -1.66 0.44 6.24
N SER A 47 -1.89 0.60 7.56
CA SER A 47 -3.22 0.89 8.12
C SER A 47 -3.81 2.22 7.63
N ASN A 48 -2.95 3.18 7.25
CA ASN A 48 -3.35 4.47 6.67
C ASN A 48 -3.60 4.44 5.16
N GLY A 49 -3.36 3.30 4.49
CA GLY A 49 -3.38 3.23 3.02
C GLY A 49 -2.16 3.86 2.34
N GLU A 50 -1.15 4.27 3.11
CA GLU A 50 0.11 4.84 2.61
C GLU A 50 1.08 3.73 2.20
N HIS A 51 0.68 2.88 1.26
CA HIS A 51 1.37 1.64 0.90
C HIS A 51 2.81 1.85 0.42
N THR A 52 3.11 2.93 -0.28
CA THR A 52 4.47 3.24 -0.76
C THR A 52 5.45 3.50 0.38
N LYS A 53 5.05 4.33 1.36
CA LYS A 53 5.84 4.59 2.56
C LYS A 53 5.95 3.35 3.45
N ALA A 54 4.87 2.58 3.56
CA ALA A 54 4.89 1.32 4.30
C ALA A 54 5.98 0.37 3.76
N LEU A 55 6.05 0.20 2.43
CA LEU A 55 7.09 -0.59 1.78
C LEU A 55 8.49 -0.06 2.09
N GLU A 56 8.72 1.25 2.01
CA GLU A 56 10.02 1.87 2.34
C GLU A 56 10.47 1.51 3.77
N TYR A 57 9.57 1.62 4.76
CA TYR A 57 9.90 1.27 6.14
C TYR A 57 10.10 -0.24 6.34
N TYR A 58 9.35 -1.09 5.64
CA TYR A 58 9.59 -2.54 5.67
C TYR A 58 10.93 -2.91 5.05
N PHE A 59 11.34 -2.28 3.96
CA PHE A 59 12.68 -2.47 3.39
C PHE A 59 13.77 -2.07 4.38
N ARG A 60 13.64 -0.89 5.01
CA ARG A 60 14.60 -0.43 6.03
C ARG A 60 14.65 -1.35 7.25
N ALA A 61 13.53 -1.97 7.64
CA ALA A 61 13.52 -2.98 8.69
C ALA A 61 14.30 -4.24 8.28
N LEU A 62 14.08 -4.72 7.04
CA LEU A 62 14.73 -5.90 6.49
C LEU A 62 16.23 -5.70 6.25
N GLU A 63 16.68 -4.49 5.94
CA GLU A 63 18.11 -4.14 5.86
C GLU A 63 18.83 -4.36 7.21
N ARG A 64 18.11 -4.21 8.32
CA ARG A 64 18.65 -4.40 9.68
C ARG A 64 18.49 -5.83 10.17
N ASN A 65 17.33 -6.41 9.90
CA ASN A 65 17.01 -7.79 10.24
C ASN A 65 16.39 -8.50 9.03
N PRO A 66 17.20 -9.20 8.22
CA PRO A 66 16.70 -9.98 7.09
C PRO A 66 15.76 -11.13 7.49
N PHE A 67 15.76 -11.53 8.76
CA PHE A 67 14.94 -12.62 9.30
C PHE A 67 13.67 -12.10 9.97
N LEU A 68 12.97 -11.17 9.30
CA LEU A 68 11.70 -10.61 9.77
C LEU A 68 10.54 -11.06 8.85
N PRO A 69 10.02 -12.29 9.00
CA PRO A 69 8.97 -12.84 8.13
C PRO A 69 7.68 -12.01 8.14
N GLN A 70 7.40 -11.30 9.24
CA GLN A 70 6.25 -10.40 9.36
C GLN A 70 6.33 -9.24 8.36
N ALA A 71 7.52 -8.70 8.12
CA ALA A 71 7.71 -7.63 7.13
C ALA A 71 7.46 -8.16 5.71
N PHE A 72 7.99 -9.33 5.38
CA PHE A 72 7.71 -9.97 4.08
C PHE A 72 6.21 -10.22 3.88
N ASN A 73 5.52 -10.77 4.87
CA ASN A 73 4.08 -11.02 4.76
C ASN A 73 3.29 -9.73 4.46
N ASN A 74 3.56 -8.65 5.18
CA ASN A 74 2.88 -7.38 4.95
C ASN A 74 3.24 -6.76 3.59
N MET A 75 4.50 -6.87 3.15
CA MET A 75 4.90 -6.46 1.80
C MET A 75 4.20 -7.27 0.72
N THR A 76 4.07 -8.59 0.88
CA THR A 76 3.36 -9.46 -0.07
C THR A 76 1.89 -9.05 -0.19
N VAL A 77 1.22 -8.76 0.92
CA VAL A 77 -0.17 -8.26 0.90
C VAL A 77 -0.27 -6.96 0.10
N ILE A 78 0.66 -6.02 0.33
CA ILE A 78 0.70 -4.75 -0.42
C ILE A 78 0.93 -4.99 -1.92
N TYR A 79 1.92 -5.81 -2.27
CA TYR A 79 2.21 -6.11 -3.68
C TYR A 79 1.04 -6.80 -4.37
N HIS A 80 0.39 -7.75 -3.68
CA HIS A 80 -0.80 -8.40 -4.21
C HIS A 80 -1.91 -7.39 -4.49
N TYR A 81 -2.15 -6.44 -3.58
CA TYR A 81 -3.13 -5.38 -3.79
C TYR A 81 -2.78 -4.47 -4.98
N VAL A 82 -1.53 -4.01 -5.07
CA VAL A 82 -1.07 -3.12 -6.16
C VAL A 82 -1.11 -3.82 -7.52
N VAL A 83 -0.62 -5.05 -7.60
CA VAL A 83 -0.60 -5.83 -8.85
C VAL A 83 -2.01 -6.12 -9.33
N LEU A 84 -2.90 -6.55 -8.44
CA LEU A 84 -4.31 -6.76 -8.79
C LEU A 84 -4.99 -5.48 -9.25
N PHE A 85 -4.72 -4.35 -8.59
CA PHE A 85 -5.27 -3.06 -8.96
C PHE A 85 -4.81 -2.63 -10.36
N HIS A 86 -3.52 -2.79 -10.66
CA HIS A 86 -2.97 -2.50 -11.99
C HIS A 86 -3.56 -3.41 -13.07
N TYR A 87 -3.70 -4.71 -12.78
CA TYR A 87 -4.30 -5.67 -13.69
C TYR A 87 -5.77 -5.34 -13.99
N TYR A 88 -6.54 -4.97 -12.96
CA TYR A 88 -7.93 -4.56 -13.10
C TYR A 88 -8.08 -3.30 -13.95
N ILE A 89 -7.27 -2.26 -13.69
CA ILE A 89 -7.26 -1.04 -14.50
C ILE A 89 -6.91 -1.36 -15.96
N TYR A 90 -5.90 -2.21 -16.17
CA TYR A 90 -5.49 -2.61 -17.51
C TYR A 90 -6.61 -3.29 -18.28
N ILE A 91 -7.29 -4.27 -17.67
CA ILE A 91 -8.45 -4.94 -18.28
C ILE A 91 -9.55 -3.92 -18.59
N TYR A 92 -9.87 -3.03 -17.66
CA TYR A 92 -10.95 -2.07 -17.83
C TYR A 92 -10.67 -1.10 -18.99
N ILE A 93 -9.45 -0.59 -19.09
CA ILE A 93 -9.00 0.26 -20.20
C ILE A 93 -9.03 -0.54 -21.52
N TYR A 94 -8.57 -1.79 -21.51
CA TYR A 94 -8.57 -2.65 -22.69
C TYR A 94 -9.98 -2.90 -23.22
N ILE A 95 -10.93 -3.22 -22.33
CA ILE A 95 -12.35 -3.43 -22.70
C ILE A 95 -12.95 -2.14 -23.26
N PHE A 96 -12.73 -0.99 -22.63
CA PHE A 96 -13.24 0.30 -23.11
C PHE A 96 -12.72 0.61 -24.53
N LEU A 97 -11.42 0.45 -24.75
CA LEU A 97 -10.79 0.65 -26.06
C LEU A 97 -11.31 -0.34 -27.13
N CYS A 98 -11.52 -1.60 -26.76
CA CYS A 98 -12.11 -2.59 -27.66
C CYS A 98 -13.55 -2.23 -28.02
N LEU A 99 -14.35 -1.72 -27.08
CA LEU A 99 -15.73 -1.31 -27.32
C LEU A 99 -15.81 -0.10 -28.26
N ASP A 100 -14.94 0.89 -28.08
CA ASP A 100 -14.84 2.04 -29.00
C ASP A 100 -14.45 1.61 -30.43
N PHE A 101 -13.55 0.63 -30.56
CA PHE A 101 -13.17 0.08 -31.87
C PHE A 101 -14.33 -0.68 -32.55
N GLU A 102 -15.13 -1.43 -31.78
CA GLU A 102 -16.30 -2.13 -32.29
C GLU A 102 -17.40 -1.16 -32.74
N ILE A 103 -17.66 -0.10 -31.95
CA ILE A 103 -18.60 0.97 -32.31
C ILE A 103 -18.12 1.73 -33.55
N ALA A 104 -16.83 2.03 -33.66
CA ALA A 104 -16.24 2.67 -34.83
C ALA A 104 -16.41 1.81 -36.10
N LYS A 105 -16.30 0.48 -35.97
CA LYS A 105 -16.56 -0.47 -37.07
C LYS A 105 -18.03 -0.53 -37.47
N TYR A 106 -18.94 -0.40 -36.50
CA TYR A 106 -20.39 -0.40 -36.75
C TYR A 106 -20.90 0.93 -37.35
N ASN A 107 -20.28 2.06 -36.98
CA ASN A 107 -20.65 3.40 -37.47
C ASN A 107 -20.00 3.81 -38.80
N HIS A 108 -19.08 3.00 -39.34
CA HIS A 108 -18.62 3.11 -40.73
C HIS A 108 -19.23 1.99 -41.58
N PRO A 109 -20.50 2.13 -42.05
CA PRO A 109 -21.03 1.23 -43.04
C PRO A 109 -20.18 1.37 -44.31
N HIS A 110 -19.71 0.25 -44.83
CA HIS A 110 -18.99 0.12 -46.09
C HIS A 110 -19.55 1.08 -47.16
N LYS A 111 -18.87 2.21 -47.37
CA LYS A 111 -18.96 2.99 -48.61
C LYS A 111 -17.84 2.53 -49.51
N GLU A 112 -17.96 1.34 -50.06
CA GLU A 112 -17.13 0.93 -51.20
C GLU A 112 -18.05 0.36 -52.28
N CYS A 113 -18.16 1.17 -53.33
CA CYS A 113 -18.51 0.93 -54.74
C CYS A 113 -19.69 0.03 -55.10
#